data_AF-A0A0F9LSF2-F1
#
_entry.id   AF-A0A0F9LSF2-F1
#
_cell.length_a   1.000
_cell.length_b   1.000
_cell.length_c   1.000
_cell.angle_alpha   90.00
_cell.angle_beta   90.00
_cell.angle_gamma   90.00
#
_symmetry.space_group_name_H-M   'P 1'
#
loop_
_entity.id
_entity.type
_entity.pdbx_description
1 polymer ?
#
loop_
_entity_poly.entity_id
_entity_poly.type
_entity_poly.pdbx_seq_one_letter_code
_entity_poly.pdbx_strand_id
1 'polypeptide(L)'
;LVKNDLALERSIIKWYGVIDGTVVDHSARNCPLCKRFRNAKKQYSCTGCSVMEKSRKGGCRNTPYDDWIAHHIKEHAKVRFQTKGTRIQCPKCYELAVREVNFLKSLVRNPIVLESKEGIKKRKGFHYNPYPTNPSIWEYS
;
A
#
# COMPACT_ATOMS: atom_id res chain seq x y z
N LEU A 1 -5.03 11.64 20.40
CA LEU A 1 -4.87 10.44 19.54
C LEU A 1 -6.25 10.10 18.94
N VAL A 2 -6.53 9.12 18.06
CA VAL A 2 -5.71 8.16 17.28
C VAL A 2 -6.10 8.25 15.77
N LYS A 3 -6.83 9.31 15.35
CA LYS A 3 -7.56 9.34 14.05
C LYS A 3 -6.67 9.35 12.80
N ASN A 4 -5.38 9.71 12.91
CA ASN A 4 -4.46 9.69 11.78
C ASN A 4 -3.90 8.27 11.58
N ASP A 5 -3.59 7.59 12.68
CA ASP A 5 -2.95 6.28 12.70
C ASP A 5 -3.89 5.19 12.13
N LEU A 6 -5.19 5.23 12.46
CA LEU A 6 -6.19 4.32 11.86
C LEU A 6 -6.31 4.45 10.32
N ALA A 7 -6.09 5.64 9.76
CA ALA A 7 -6.14 5.85 8.30
C ALA A 7 -4.86 5.34 7.61
N LEU A 8 -3.72 5.43 8.29
CA LEU A 8 -2.46 4.84 7.86
C LEU A 8 -2.52 3.30 7.92
N GLU A 9 -2.96 2.72 9.03
CA GLU A 9 -3.17 1.27 9.20
C GLU A 9 -4.07 0.69 8.11
N ARG A 10 -5.20 1.33 7.82
CA ARG A 10 -6.10 0.90 6.73
C ARG A 10 -5.45 1.00 5.36
N SER A 11 -4.50 1.92 5.16
CA SER A 11 -3.72 2.01 3.93
C SER A 11 -2.71 0.87 3.83
N ILE A 12 -2.07 0.48 4.93
CA ILE A 12 -1.20 -0.71 5.01
C ILE A 12 -2.00 -1.98 4.68
N ILE A 13 -3.19 -2.15 5.29
CA ILE A 13 -4.09 -3.29 5.02
C ILE A 13 -4.51 -3.34 3.54
N LYS A 14 -4.84 -2.18 2.92
CA LYS A 14 -5.13 -2.09 1.48
C LYS A 14 -3.95 -2.63 0.65
N TRP A 15 -2.71 -2.28 0.98
CA TRP A 15 -1.53 -2.71 0.23
C TRP A 15 -1.19 -4.19 0.42
N TYR A 16 -1.43 -4.76 1.59
CA TYR A 16 -1.45 -6.22 1.73
C TYR A 16 -2.49 -6.86 0.80
N GLY A 17 -3.69 -6.28 0.71
CA GLY A 17 -4.71 -6.67 -0.27
C GLY A 17 -4.29 -6.54 -1.74
N VAL A 18 -3.35 -5.65 -2.07
CA VAL A 18 -2.80 -5.55 -3.44
C VAL A 18 -1.79 -6.67 -3.67
N ILE A 19 -0.97 -7.01 -2.67
CA ILE A 19 0.04 -8.07 -2.71
C ILE A 19 -0.61 -9.46 -2.80
N ASP A 20 -1.68 -9.71 -2.05
CA ASP A 20 -2.43 -10.97 -2.07
C ASP A 20 -3.44 -11.10 -3.24
N GLY A 21 -3.61 -10.03 -4.03
CA GLY A 21 -4.49 -9.98 -5.20
C GLY A 21 -5.98 -9.75 -4.92
N THR A 22 -6.40 -9.66 -3.65
CA THR A 22 -7.81 -9.47 -3.24
C THR A 22 -8.32 -8.04 -3.46
N VAL A 23 -7.42 -7.05 -3.54
CA VAL A 23 -7.72 -5.62 -3.70
C VAL A 23 -7.05 -5.06 -4.96
N VAL A 24 -7.83 -4.33 -5.75
CA VAL A 24 -7.32 -3.51 -6.86
C VAL A 24 -6.87 -2.15 -6.32
N ASP A 25 -5.71 -1.66 -6.74
CA ASP A 25 -5.35 -0.28 -6.46
C ASP A 25 -6.12 0.68 -7.40
N HIS A 26 -6.99 1.50 -6.82
CA HIS A 26 -7.70 2.57 -7.51
C HIS A 26 -7.17 3.95 -7.10
N SER A 27 -5.89 4.04 -6.73
CA SER A 27 -5.21 5.28 -6.37
C SER A 27 -5.96 5.99 -5.23
N ALA A 28 -6.10 7.31 -5.30
CA ALA A 28 -6.81 8.13 -4.33
C ALA A 28 -8.32 7.79 -4.17
N ARG A 29 -8.92 6.98 -5.07
CA ARG A 29 -10.34 6.57 -4.96
C ARG A 29 -10.56 5.55 -3.84
N ASN A 30 -9.61 4.65 -3.60
CA ASN A 30 -9.69 3.67 -2.51
C ASN A 30 -8.62 3.82 -1.41
N CYS A 31 -7.59 4.65 -1.59
CA CYS A 31 -6.63 4.99 -0.54
C CYS A 31 -7.32 5.62 0.72
N PRO A 32 -7.25 4.97 1.90
CA PRO A 32 -7.87 5.50 3.13
C PRO A 32 -7.31 6.83 3.61
N LEU A 33 -6.00 7.08 3.44
CA LEU A 33 -5.40 8.40 3.70
C LEU A 33 -5.99 9.46 2.76
N CYS A 34 -6.11 9.20 1.46
CA CYS A 34 -6.71 10.15 0.52
C CYS A 34 -8.20 10.41 0.84
N LYS A 35 -8.98 9.38 1.18
CA LYS A 35 -10.39 9.55 1.61
C LYS A 35 -10.53 10.44 2.85
N ARG A 36 -9.51 10.51 3.70
CA ARG A 36 -9.50 11.33 4.93
C ARG A 36 -8.95 12.74 4.73
N PHE A 37 -7.90 12.90 3.92
CA PHE A 37 -7.12 14.15 3.85
C PHE A 37 -7.22 14.90 2.52
N ARG A 38 -7.71 14.27 1.45
CA ARG A 38 -7.89 14.94 0.15
C ARG A 38 -9.26 15.63 0.12
N ASN A 39 -9.26 16.95 0.17
CA ASN A 39 -10.48 17.74 -0.01
C ASN A 39 -10.99 17.64 -1.46
N ALA A 40 -12.24 17.24 -1.67
CA ALA A 40 -12.83 17.12 -3.02
C ALA A 40 -12.83 18.46 -3.80
N LYS A 41 -12.95 19.60 -3.10
CA LYS A 41 -12.91 20.94 -3.70
C LYS A 41 -11.49 21.42 -4.06
N LYS A 42 -10.45 20.75 -3.56
CA LYS A 42 -9.04 21.05 -3.84
C LYS A 42 -8.32 19.74 -4.16
N GLN A 43 -8.48 19.24 -5.40
CA GLN A 43 -8.03 17.91 -5.83
C GLN A 43 -6.54 17.59 -5.51
N TYR A 44 -5.70 18.62 -5.34
CA TYR A 44 -4.27 18.53 -5.05
C TYR A 44 -3.89 18.74 -3.57
N SER A 45 -4.81 19.18 -2.69
CA SER A 45 -4.48 19.41 -1.27
C SER A 45 -4.38 18.10 -0.49
N CYS A 46 -3.21 17.47 -0.54
CA CYS A 46 -2.85 16.29 0.25
C CYS A 46 -2.31 16.68 1.63
N THR A 47 -2.92 17.66 2.29
CA THR A 47 -2.43 18.27 3.52
C THR A 47 -2.80 17.44 4.76
N GLY A 48 -1.83 17.13 5.61
CA GLY A 48 -2.04 16.47 6.91
C GLY A 48 -2.07 14.94 6.91
N CYS A 49 -1.77 14.29 5.77
CA CYS A 49 -1.51 12.84 5.76
C CYS A 49 -0.02 12.56 6.01
N SER A 50 0.29 11.49 6.75
CA SER A 50 1.67 11.18 7.16
C SER A 50 2.63 10.91 5.99
N VAL A 51 2.10 10.52 4.82
CA VAL A 51 2.89 10.40 3.58
C VAL A 51 3.43 11.78 3.15
N MET A 52 2.58 12.81 3.13
CA MET A 52 2.98 14.18 2.79
C MET A 52 3.83 14.82 3.89
N GLU A 53 3.55 14.51 5.17
CA GLU A 53 4.39 14.93 6.31
C GLU A 53 5.84 14.43 6.13
N LYS A 54 6.02 13.17 5.69
CA LYS A 54 7.33 12.55 5.46
C LYS A 54 8.00 12.99 4.15
N SER A 55 7.30 12.94 3.01
CA SER A 55 7.89 13.24 1.70
C SER A 55 8.04 14.74 1.42
N ARG A 56 7.32 15.59 2.18
CA ARG A 56 7.15 17.03 1.92
C ARG A 56 6.57 17.36 0.53
N LYS A 57 5.97 16.38 -0.16
CA LYS A 57 5.35 16.55 -1.49
C LYS A 57 3.89 16.10 -1.49
N GLY A 58 3.04 16.86 -2.18
CA GLY A 58 1.66 16.48 -2.44
C GLY A 58 1.54 15.45 -3.58
N GLY A 59 0.53 14.57 -3.49
CA GLY A 59 0.23 13.56 -4.51
C GLY A 59 1.07 12.29 -4.41
N CYS A 60 1.58 11.94 -3.22
CA CYS A 60 2.47 10.79 -2.99
C CYS A 60 3.78 10.79 -3.81
N ARG A 61 4.17 11.94 -4.37
CA ARG A 61 5.44 12.08 -5.10
C ARG A 61 6.65 11.78 -4.20
N ASN A 62 7.69 11.21 -4.80
CA ASN A 62 8.91 10.75 -4.12
C ASN A 62 8.63 9.67 -3.04
N THR A 63 7.76 8.70 -3.34
CA THR A 63 7.47 7.53 -2.49
C THR A 63 7.39 6.26 -3.36
N PRO A 64 7.43 5.04 -2.80
CA PRO A 64 7.32 3.81 -3.61
C PRO A 64 6.02 3.71 -4.42
N TYR A 65 4.95 4.39 -3.98
CA TYR A 65 3.74 4.56 -4.79
C TYR A 65 3.97 5.29 -6.12
N ASP A 66 4.89 6.25 -6.18
CA ASP A 66 5.25 6.99 -7.39
C ASP A 66 5.92 6.04 -8.39
N ASP A 67 6.88 5.22 -7.92
CA ASP A 67 7.51 4.14 -8.69
C ASP A 67 6.47 3.12 -9.18
N TRP A 68 5.52 2.71 -8.34
CA TRP A 68 4.43 1.78 -8.68
C TRP A 68 3.57 2.29 -9.84
N ILE A 69 3.19 3.57 -9.82
CA ILE A 69 2.40 4.20 -10.88
C ILE A 69 3.25 4.37 -12.15
N ALA A 70 4.49 4.86 -12.04
CA ALA A 70 5.40 5.02 -13.17
C ALA A 70 5.66 3.68 -13.89
N HIS A 71 5.89 2.60 -13.13
CA HIS A 71 6.06 1.25 -13.66
C HIS A 71 4.79 0.74 -14.37
N HIS A 72 3.60 0.94 -13.78
CA HIS A 72 2.35 0.56 -14.44
C HIS A 72 2.08 1.33 -15.73
N ILE A 73 2.41 2.61 -15.77
CA ILE A 73 2.31 3.44 -16.98
C ILE A 73 3.28 2.97 -18.05
N LYS A 74 4.52 2.62 -17.68
CA LYS A 74 5.57 2.22 -18.64
C LYS A 74 5.37 0.81 -19.18
N GLU A 75 5.09 -0.17 -18.32
CA GLU A 75 5.14 -1.60 -18.67
C GLU A 75 3.75 -2.24 -18.88
N HIS A 76 2.66 -1.62 -18.38
CA HIS A 76 1.34 -2.26 -18.29
C HIS A 76 0.17 -1.42 -18.83
N ALA A 77 0.39 -0.15 -19.18
CA ALA A 77 -0.67 0.72 -19.69
C ALA A 77 -0.82 0.57 -21.21
N LYS A 78 -1.73 -0.33 -21.63
CA LYS A 78 -2.21 -0.40 -23.03
C LYS A 78 -2.96 0.85 -23.49
N VAL A 79 -3.36 1.73 -22.56
CA VAL A 79 -4.05 3.01 -22.79
C VAL A 79 -3.57 4.05 -21.78
N ARG A 80 -3.47 5.33 -22.17
CA ARG A 80 -3.00 6.44 -21.31
C ARG A 80 -3.77 6.63 -20.00
N PHE A 81 -5.00 6.11 -19.90
CA PHE A 81 -5.86 6.22 -18.71
C PHE A 81 -6.37 4.84 -18.26
N GLN A 82 -5.71 4.22 -17.28
CA GLN A 82 -6.18 2.98 -16.66
C GLN A 82 -7.42 3.24 -15.78
N THR A 83 -8.61 3.11 -16.36
CA THR A 83 -9.89 3.25 -15.63
C THR A 83 -10.14 2.11 -14.65
N LYS A 84 -9.61 0.90 -14.95
CA LYS A 84 -9.80 -0.34 -14.19
C LYS A 84 -8.94 -0.47 -12.92
N GLY A 85 -8.02 0.46 -12.66
CA GLY A 85 -7.05 0.37 -11.56
C GLY A 85 -5.87 -0.58 -11.86
N THR A 86 -4.92 -0.64 -10.92
CA THR A 86 -3.66 -1.39 -11.03
C THR A 86 -3.66 -2.63 -10.13
N ARG A 87 -2.91 -3.66 -10.54
CA ARG A 87 -2.79 -4.99 -9.91
C ARG A 87 -1.38 -5.53 -10.15
N ILE A 88 -0.93 -6.47 -9.33
CA ILE A 88 0.30 -7.24 -9.62
C ILE A 88 0.14 -7.91 -11.00
N GLN A 89 1.04 -7.59 -11.92
CA GLN A 89 1.09 -8.15 -13.28
C GLN A 89 2.48 -8.74 -13.63
N CYS A 90 3.51 -8.41 -12.86
CA CYS A 90 4.86 -8.95 -13.01
C CYS A 90 5.62 -8.90 -11.65
N PRO A 91 6.81 -9.52 -11.54
CA PRO A 91 7.60 -9.50 -10.30
C PRO A 91 7.96 -8.08 -9.80
N LYS A 92 8.17 -7.12 -10.72
CA LYS A 92 8.48 -5.73 -10.33
C LYS A 92 7.29 -5.01 -9.70
N CYS A 93 6.05 -5.31 -10.11
CA CYS A 93 4.87 -4.84 -9.38
C CYS A 93 4.88 -5.32 -7.92
N TYR A 94 5.20 -6.60 -7.69
CA TYR A 94 5.23 -7.18 -6.34
C TYR A 94 6.28 -6.51 -5.46
N GLU A 95 7.51 -6.33 -5.96
CA GLU A 95 8.57 -5.59 -5.27
C GLU A 95 8.13 -4.17 -4.87
N LEU A 96 7.51 -3.43 -5.79
CA LEU A 96 7.05 -2.07 -5.55
C LEU A 96 5.90 -2.00 -4.53
N ALA A 97 4.96 -2.94 -4.57
CA ALA A 97 3.89 -3.05 -3.58
C ALA A 97 4.44 -3.38 -2.17
N VAL A 98 5.43 -4.27 -2.06
CA VAL A 98 6.14 -4.56 -0.80
C VAL A 98 6.90 -3.33 -0.28
N ARG A 99 7.59 -2.60 -1.17
CA ARG A 99 8.27 -1.34 -0.81
C ARG A 99 7.29 -0.28 -0.28
N GLU A 100 6.09 -0.18 -0.86
CA GLU A 100 5.03 0.73 -0.37
C GLU A 100 4.47 0.29 1.00
N VAL A 101 4.25 -1.01 1.24
CA VAL A 101 3.91 -1.51 2.60
C VAL A 101 4.97 -1.12 3.62
N ASN A 102 6.24 -1.35 3.31
CA ASN A 102 7.35 -1.05 4.22
C ASN A 102 7.49 0.45 4.47
N PHE A 103 7.33 1.29 3.44
CA PHE A 103 7.29 2.74 3.58
C PHE A 103 6.13 3.18 4.49
N LEU A 104 4.90 2.71 4.26
CA LEU A 104 3.75 3.08 5.09
C LEU A 104 3.91 2.60 6.54
N LYS A 105 4.47 1.41 6.78
CA LYS A 105 4.82 0.94 8.14
C LYS A 105 5.79 1.89 8.84
N SER A 106 6.79 2.43 8.13
CA SER A 106 7.76 3.40 8.69
C SER A 106 7.14 4.74 9.13
N LEU A 107 5.88 5.01 8.76
CA LEU A 107 5.14 6.22 9.16
C LEU A 107 4.32 6.03 10.45
N VAL A 108 4.24 4.81 10.99
CA VAL A 108 3.42 4.50 12.17
C VAL A 108 4.12 5.02 13.43
N ARG A 109 3.55 6.08 14.03
CA ARG A 109 4.13 6.74 15.22
C ARG A 109 4.08 5.93 16.51
N ASN A 110 3.20 4.92 16.59
CA ASN A 110 3.13 3.99 17.73
C ASN A 110 2.79 2.58 17.23
N PRO A 111 3.75 1.64 17.19
CA PRO A 111 3.55 0.30 16.62
C PRO A 111 2.65 -0.62 17.47
N ILE A 112 2.41 -0.30 18.75
CA ILE A 112 1.64 -1.14 19.69
C ILE A 112 0.19 -1.40 19.20
N VAL A 113 -0.35 -0.50 18.36
CA VAL A 113 -1.71 -0.63 17.79
C VAL A 113 -1.78 -1.70 16.68
N LEU A 114 -0.66 -2.07 16.05
CA LEU A 114 -0.60 -3.14 15.07
C LEU A 114 -0.61 -4.51 15.75
N GLU A 115 0.29 -4.73 16.72
CA GLU A 115 0.42 -6.01 17.41
C GLU A 115 -0.84 -6.39 18.21
N SER A 116 -1.51 -5.40 18.82
CA SER A 116 -2.76 -5.62 19.55
C SER A 116 -3.93 -6.09 18.67
N LYS A 117 -3.89 -5.87 17.35
CA LYS A 117 -4.90 -6.40 16.40
C LYS A 117 -4.56 -7.80 15.88
N GLU A 118 -3.27 -8.15 15.79
CA GLU A 118 -2.84 -9.53 15.51
C GLU A 118 -2.99 -10.43 16.75
N GLY A 119 -2.78 -9.90 17.96
CA GLY A 119 -2.95 -10.61 19.23
C GLY A 119 -4.38 -11.11 19.49
N ILE A 120 -5.40 -10.38 19.04
CA ILE A 120 -6.81 -10.76 19.24
C ILE A 120 -7.21 -12.02 18.41
N LYS A 121 -6.47 -12.35 17.34
CA LYS A 121 -6.71 -13.58 16.56
C LYS A 121 -5.94 -14.81 17.06
N LYS A 122 -5.04 -14.69 18.05
CA LYS A 122 -4.31 -15.84 18.64
C LYS A 122 -5.09 -16.55 19.74
N ARG A 123 -6.38 -16.83 19.52
CA ARG A 123 -7.10 -17.91 20.23
C ARG A 123 -7.71 -18.87 19.21
N LYS A 124 -7.19 -20.10 19.24
CA LYS A 124 -7.47 -21.25 18.36
C LYS A 124 -6.91 -21.18 16.93
N GLY A 125 -5.71 -21.73 16.77
CA GLY A 125 -5.53 -22.81 15.78
C GLY A 125 -4.89 -22.50 14.42
N PHE A 126 -4.15 -21.40 14.22
CA PHE A 126 -3.38 -21.20 12.98
C PHE A 126 -1.93 -20.77 13.26
N HIS A 127 -0.97 -21.62 12.84
CA HIS A 127 0.44 -21.23 12.75
C HIS A 127 0.62 -20.33 11.52
N TYR A 128 0.69 -19.02 11.75
CA TYR A 128 1.17 -18.10 10.72
C TYR A 128 2.69 -18.22 10.62
N ASN A 129 3.19 -18.75 9.50
CA ASN A 129 4.61 -18.70 9.16
C ASN A 129 4.90 -17.38 8.43
N PRO A 130 5.69 -16.45 9.01
CA PRO A 130 5.97 -15.14 8.39
C PRO A 130 6.90 -15.21 7.17
N TYR A 131 7.46 -16.38 6.85
CA TYR A 131 8.32 -16.58 5.68
C TYR A 131 7.81 -17.75 4.83
N PRO A 132 7.39 -17.54 3.56
CA PRO A 132 7.35 -18.64 2.63
C PRO A 132 8.79 -19.10 2.37
N THR A 133 9.16 -20.25 2.94
CA THR A 133 10.28 -21.03 2.42
C THR A 133 9.93 -21.41 0.99
N ASN A 134 10.50 -20.71 0.03
CA ASN A 134 10.42 -21.02 -1.39
C ASN A 134 11.60 -21.93 -1.76
N PRO A 135 11.38 -23.24 -1.93
CA PRO A 135 12.08 -24.04 -2.92
C PRO A 135 11.27 -24.10 -4.22
N SER A 136 11.99 -24.20 -5.34
CA SER A 136 11.48 -24.42 -6.72
C SER A 136 10.58 -23.35 -7.35
N ILE A 137 11.18 -22.21 -7.73
CA ILE A 137 10.90 -21.58 -9.03
C ILE A 137 12.20 -21.09 -9.71
N TRP A 138 13.16 -22.01 -9.87
CA TRP A 138 14.36 -21.86 -10.70
C TRP A 138 14.72 -23.20 -11.34
N GLU A 139 13.88 -23.68 -12.25
CA GLU A 139 14.31 -24.69 -13.21
C GLU A 139 14.18 -24.10 -14.62
N TYR A 140 15.34 -23.92 -15.26
CA TYR A 140 15.46 -23.66 -16.67
C TYR A 140 15.11 -24.93 -17.45
N SER A 141 14.29 -24.81 -18.49
CA SER A 141 14.20 -25.73 -19.63
C SER A 141 13.66 -24.94 -20.83
#